data_AF-A0A7V4THN9-F1
#
_entry.id   AF-A0A7V4THN9-F1
#
_cell.length_a   1.000
_cell.length_b   1.000
_cell.length_c   1.000
_cell.angle_alpha   90.00
_cell.angle_beta   90.00
_cell.angle_gamma   90.00
#
_symmetry.space_group_name_H-M   'P 1'
#
loop_
_entity.id
_entity.type
_entity.pdbx_description
1 polymer ?
#
loop_
_entity_poly.entity_id
_entity_poly.type
_entity_poly.pdbx_seq_one_letter_code
_entity_poly.pdbx_strand_id
1 'polypeptide(L)'
;MVEIDSVVEGKVVGITRFGAFIELEDGKRGLVHISEIAHHFVKDVNDYLKINDRVKVKVIGISPDGKIDLSIKRVNEDKEYLEKLERSRASFEQKMNRFLKQSQEKLSDLKRHRNGKKKR
;
A
#
# COMPACT_ATOMS: atom_id res chain seq x y z
N MET A 1 15.35 -15.41 -12.48
CA MET A 1 16.29 -14.34 -12.11
C MET A 1 15.52 -13.39 -11.22
N VAL A 2 16.07 -13.07 -10.05
CA VAL A 2 15.43 -12.12 -9.12
C VAL A 2 15.94 -10.74 -9.49
N GLU A 3 15.03 -9.83 -9.84
CA GLU A 3 15.36 -8.46 -10.20
C GLU A 3 15.30 -7.56 -8.97
N ILE A 4 16.21 -6.58 -8.88
CA ILE A 4 16.20 -5.57 -7.82
C ILE A 4 14.90 -4.76 -7.95
N ASP A 5 14.30 -4.39 -6.82
CA ASP A 5 13.01 -3.69 -6.74
C ASP A 5 11.76 -4.55 -7.05
N SER A 6 11.92 -5.84 -7.29
CA SER A 6 10.78 -6.76 -7.39
C SER A 6 10.21 -7.14 -6.03
N VAL A 7 8.88 -7.27 -5.97
CA VAL A 7 8.16 -7.83 -4.82
C VAL A 7 8.04 -9.33 -5.02
N VAL A 8 8.53 -10.09 -4.04
CA VAL A 8 8.52 -11.55 -4.05
C VAL A 8 7.85 -12.08 -2.79
N GLU A 9 7.26 -13.26 -2.91
CA GLU A 9 6.70 -13.99 -1.77
C GLU A 9 7.75 -14.95 -1.20
N GLY A 10 7.84 -14.97 0.13
CA GLY A 10 8.78 -15.80 0.84
C GLY A 10 8.20 -16.34 2.13
N LYS A 11 8.76 -17.46 2.58
CA LYS A 11 8.39 -18.12 3.83
C LYS A 11 9.39 -17.76 4.92
N VAL A 12 8.90 -17.33 6.08
CA VAL A 12 9.76 -17.08 7.23
C VAL A 12 10.28 -18.41 7.75
N VAL A 13 11.58 -18.64 7.62
CA VAL A 13 12.23 -19.89 8.09
C VAL A 13 12.83 -19.74 9.48
N GLY A 14 13.11 -18.51 9.91
CA GLY A 14 13.68 -18.25 11.21
C GLY A 14 13.56 -16.79 11.60
N ILE A 15 13.46 -16.54 12.90
CA ILE A 15 13.37 -15.20 13.46
C ILE A 15 14.46 -15.08 14.51
N THR A 16 15.15 -13.96 14.51
CA THR A 16 16.24 -13.66 15.44
C THR A 16 16.07 -12.26 16.03
N ARG A 17 16.89 -11.94 17.04
CA ARG A 17 16.87 -10.62 17.68
C ARG A 17 17.36 -9.49 16.78
N PHE A 18 18.09 -9.82 15.71
CA PHE A 18 18.66 -8.84 14.77
C PHE A 18 17.91 -8.79 13.44
N GLY A 19 16.94 -9.69 13.21
CA GLY A 19 16.21 -9.76 11.94
C GLY A 19 15.43 -11.06 11.74
N ALA A 20 14.87 -11.22 10.55
CA ALA A 20 14.14 -12.41 10.12
C ALA A 20 14.75 -13.02 8.85
N PHE A 21 14.83 -14.34 8.81
CA PHE A 21 15.26 -15.11 7.65
C PHE A 21 14.04 -15.53 6.84
N ILE A 22 14.06 -15.18 5.57
CA ILE A 22 12.99 -15.48 4.63
C ILE A 22 13.57 -16.27 3.47
N GLU A 23 12.97 -17.43 3.22
CA GLU A 23 13.29 -18.28 2.09
C GLU A 23 12.30 -17.99 0.97
N LEU A 24 12.84 -17.58 -0.18
CA LEU A 24 12.07 -17.28 -1.38
C LEU A 24 11.83 -18.58 -2.17
N GLU A 25 10.75 -18.64 -2.94
CA GLU A 25 10.47 -19.78 -3.82
C GLU A 25 11.49 -19.93 -4.96
N ASP A 26 12.29 -18.88 -5.25
CA ASP A 26 13.40 -18.92 -6.22
C ASP A 26 14.63 -19.70 -5.69
N GLY A 27 14.52 -20.33 -4.52
CA GLY A 27 15.60 -21.10 -3.87
C GLY A 27 16.67 -20.24 -3.22
N LYS A 28 16.47 -18.92 -3.16
CA LYS A 28 17.36 -17.97 -2.51
C LYS A 28 16.89 -17.63 -1.11
N ARG A 29 17.85 -17.32 -0.24
CA ARG A 29 17.61 -16.90 1.14
C ARG A 29 17.90 -15.43 1.28
N GLY A 30 16.96 -14.71 1.86
CA GLY A 30 17.14 -13.32 2.21
C GLY A 30 17.07 -13.09 3.72
N LEU A 31 17.79 -12.07 4.14
CA LEU A 31 17.77 -11.58 5.51
C LEU A 31 17.04 -10.24 5.51
N VAL A 32 16.05 -10.12 6.38
CA VAL A 32 15.43 -8.84 6.70
C VAL A 32 16.06 -8.34 8.00
N HIS A 33 16.78 -7.23 7.93
CA HIS A 33 17.35 -6.61 9.12
C HIS A 33 16.24 -6.03 10.01
N ILE A 34 16.41 -6.03 11.34
CA ILE A 34 15.39 -5.51 12.27
C ILE A 34 14.96 -4.06 11.96
N SER A 35 15.89 -3.23 11.48
CA SER A 35 15.63 -1.85 11.02
C SER A 35 14.73 -1.78 9.78
N GLU A 36 14.69 -2.85 8.97
CA GLU A 36 13.88 -2.99 7.76
C GLU A 36 12.52 -3.67 8.02
N ILE A 37 12.31 -4.20 9.23
CA ILE A 37 11.03 -4.80 9.65
C ILE A 37 10.05 -3.70 10.05
N ALA A 38 10.47 -2.73 10.86
CA ALA A 38 9.64 -1.62 11.30
C ALA A 38 10.45 -0.38 11.67
N HIS A 39 9.82 0.80 11.59
CA HIS A 39 10.42 2.08 12.02
C HIS A 39 10.63 2.23 13.54
N HIS A 40 10.13 1.28 14.33
CA HIS A 40 10.17 1.31 15.78
C HIS A 40 10.95 0.11 16.34
N PHE A 41 11.45 0.23 17.56
CA PHE A 41 12.18 -0.84 18.23
C PHE A 41 11.27 -2.05 18.47
N VAL A 42 11.47 -3.10 17.68
CA VAL A 42 10.71 -4.35 17.80
C VAL A 42 11.30 -5.16 18.95
N LYS A 43 10.60 -5.21 20.10
CA LYS A 43 11.01 -6.05 21.25
C LYS A 43 11.01 -7.54 20.91
N ASP A 44 9.99 -7.98 20.17
CA ASP A 44 9.81 -9.36 19.75
C ASP A 44 9.34 -9.42 18.30
N VAL A 45 10.24 -9.78 17.40
CA VAL A 45 9.94 -9.96 15.97
C VAL A 45 8.91 -11.09 15.76
N ASN A 46 8.83 -12.03 16.71
CA ASN A 46 7.91 -13.16 16.70
C ASN A 46 6.42 -12.76 16.86
N ASP A 47 6.15 -11.55 17.36
CA ASP A 47 4.79 -11.01 17.46
C ASP A 47 4.32 -10.43 16.10
N TYR A 48 5.27 -9.92 15.32
CA TYR A 48 5.02 -9.30 14.01
C TYR A 48 5.12 -10.30 12.84
N LEU A 49 5.99 -11.30 12.97
CA LEU A 49 6.25 -12.31 11.96
C LEU A 49 6.20 -13.67 12.64
N LYS A 50 5.56 -14.66 12.01
CA LYS A 50 5.52 -16.03 12.52
C LYS A 50 6.43 -16.94 11.70
N ILE A 51 7.08 -17.89 12.37
CA ILE A 51 7.83 -18.94 11.67
C ILE A 51 6.83 -19.75 10.82
N ASN A 52 7.24 -20.06 9.58
CA ASN A 52 6.44 -20.66 8.51
C ASN A 52 5.37 -19.75 7.87
N ASP A 53 5.28 -18.48 8.27
CA ASP A 53 4.33 -17.55 7.67
C ASP A 53 4.79 -17.10 6.28
N ARG A 54 3.82 -16.81 5.40
CA ARG A 54 4.07 -16.32 4.04
C ARG A 54 3.95 -14.81 4.02
N VAL A 55 5.04 -14.13 3.71
CA VAL A 55 5.09 -12.67 3.65
C VAL A 55 5.65 -12.18 2.32
N LYS A 56 5.17 -11.00 1.91
CA LYS A 56 5.67 -10.30 0.74
C LYS A 56 6.83 -9.39 1.15
N VAL A 57 7.92 -9.47 0.41
CA VAL A 57 9.15 -8.72 0.65
C VAL A 57 9.66 -8.13 -0.64
N LYS A 58 10.28 -6.96 -0.55
CA LYS A 58 10.90 -6.30 -1.70
C LYS A 58 12.41 -6.53 -1.69
N VAL A 59 12.94 -6.91 -2.84
CA VAL A 59 14.38 -7.11 -3.04
C VAL A 59 15.05 -5.76 -3.18
N ILE A 60 15.92 -5.41 -2.26
CA ILE A 60 16.63 -4.12 -2.27
C ILE A 60 18.03 -4.26 -2.86
N GLY A 61 18.64 -5.43 -2.71
CA GLY A 61 19.97 -5.71 -3.21
C GLY A 61 20.29 -7.19 -3.17
N ILE A 62 21.20 -7.60 -4.05
CA ILE A 62 21.72 -8.97 -4.09
C ILE A 62 23.22 -8.86 -3.88
N SER A 63 23.71 -9.42 -2.77
CA SER A 63 25.14 -9.49 -2.51
C SER A 63 25.79 -10.61 -3.33
N PRO A 64 27.06 -10.45 -3.74
CA PRO A 64 27.80 -11.50 -4.45
C PRO A 64 28.00 -12.78 -3.61
N ASP A 65 27.84 -12.67 -2.29
CA ASP A 65 27.87 -13.78 -1.32
C ASP A 65 26.62 -14.68 -1.37
N GLY A 66 25.63 -14.34 -2.21
CA GLY A 66 24.36 -15.06 -2.34
C GLY A 66 23.27 -14.66 -1.34
N LYS A 67 23.57 -13.69 -0.46
CA LYS A 67 22.59 -13.09 0.45
C LYS A 67 21.77 -12.01 -0.27
N ILE A 68 20.46 -12.02 -0.05
CA ILE A 68 19.56 -11.00 -0.55
C ILE A 68 19.13 -10.11 0.61
N ASP A 69 19.35 -8.82 0.46
CA ASP A 69 18.78 -7.82 1.37
C ASP A 69 17.32 -7.61 0.99
N LEU A 70 16.44 -7.87 1.95
CA LEU A 70 15.00 -7.81 1.80
C LEU A 70 14.42 -6.76 2.75
N SER A 71 13.43 -6.00 2.27
CA SER A 71 12.70 -5.05 3.10
C SER A 71 11.22 -5.41 3.18
N ILE A 72 10.68 -5.47 4.39
CA ILE A 72 9.23 -5.64 4.64
C ILE A 72 8.53 -4.28 4.66
N LYS A 73 9.19 -3.26 5.22
CA LYS A 73 8.66 -1.89 5.35
C LYS A 73 8.08 -1.33 4.06
N ARG A 74 8.79 -1.54 2.94
CA ARG A 74 8.39 -1.01 1.62
C ARG A 74 7.12 -1.64 1.05
N VAL A 75 6.73 -2.83 1.51
CA VAL A 75 5.51 -3.54 1.08
C VAL A 75 4.30 -3.08 1.89
N ASN A 76 4.50 -2.69 3.15
CA ASN A 76 3.39 -2.26 4.01
C ASN A 76 2.91 -0.83 3.72
N GLU A 77 3.80 0.03 3.19
CA GLU A 77 3.43 1.37 2.70
C GLU A 77 2.41 1.30 1.54
N ASP A 78 2.49 0.28 0.68
CA ASP A 78 1.55 0.12 -0.44
C ASP A 78 0.13 -0.23 0.03
N LYS A 79 -0.01 -1.08 1.06
CA LYS A 79 -1.34 -1.44 1.62
C LYS A 79 -2.04 -0.26 2.27
N GLU A 80 -1.30 0.50 3.08
CA GLU A 80 -1.87 1.64 3.82
C GLU A 80 -2.23 2.81 2.88
N TYR A 81 -1.43 3.01 1.82
CA TYR A 81 -1.73 3.99 0.78
C TYR A 81 -2.97 3.61 -0.04
N LEU A 82 -3.09 2.35 -0.46
CA LEU A 82 -4.24 1.87 -1.22
C LEU A 82 -5.55 1.98 -0.42
N GLU A 83 -5.54 1.61 0.88
CA GLU A 83 -6.72 1.71 1.73
C GLU A 83 -7.14 3.18 2.01
N LYS A 84 -6.17 4.09 2.15
CA LYS A 84 -6.42 5.54 2.22
C LYS A 84 -7.01 6.09 0.92
N LEU A 85 -6.53 5.62 -0.23
CA LEU A 85 -6.98 6.08 -1.54
C LEU A 85 -8.44 5.65 -1.82
N GLU A 86 -8.81 4.43 -1.46
CA GLU A 86 -10.19 3.93 -1.56
C GLU A 86 -11.15 4.71 -0.65
N ARG A 87 -10.78 4.94 0.62
CA ARG A 87 -11.57 5.80 1.53
C ARG A 87 -11.74 7.22 1.01
N SER A 88 -10.70 7.77 0.38
CA SER A 88 -10.73 9.13 -0.17
C SER A 88 -11.63 9.25 -1.41
N ARG A 89 -11.60 8.26 -2.33
CA ARG A 89 -12.51 8.21 -3.50
C ARG A 89 -13.98 8.13 -3.11
N ALA A 90 -14.32 7.24 -2.17
CA ALA A 90 -15.71 7.07 -1.72
C ALA A 90 -16.29 8.37 -1.13
N SER A 91 -15.48 9.13 -0.38
CA SER A 91 -15.92 10.42 0.19
C SER A 91 -15.97 11.55 -0.84
N PHE A 92 -15.12 11.53 -1.88
CA PHE A 92 -15.04 12.58 -2.89
C PHE A 92 -16.18 12.48 -3.91
N GLU A 93 -16.52 11.27 -4.37
CA GLU A 93 -17.65 11.03 -5.28
C GLU A 93 -18.99 11.46 -4.65
N GLN A 94 -19.21 11.20 -3.36
CA GLN A 94 -20.43 11.62 -2.65
C GLN A 94 -20.57 13.16 -2.58
N LYS A 95 -19.46 13.89 -2.41
CA LYS A 95 -19.46 15.36 -2.42
C LYS A 95 -19.66 15.92 -3.83
N MET A 96 -19.05 15.31 -4.85
CA MET A 96 -19.21 15.71 -6.24
C MET A 96 -20.64 15.52 -6.75
N ASN A 97 -21.27 14.38 -6.44
CA ASN A 97 -22.65 14.13 -6.85
C ASN A 97 -23.64 15.13 -6.22
N ARG A 98 -23.40 15.55 -4.97
CA ARG A 98 -24.21 16.58 -4.30
C ARG A 98 -24.05 17.95 -4.97
N PHE A 99 -22.83 18.29 -5.40
CA PHE A 99 -22.54 19.59 -6.02
C PHE A 99 -23.08 19.71 -7.45
N LEU A 100 -22.91 18.66 -8.27
CA LEU A 100 -23.46 18.58 -9.63
C LEU A 100 -25.00 18.69 -9.64
N LYS A 101 -25.66 18.02 -8.69
CA LYS A 101 -27.12 18.08 -8.55
C LYS A 101 -27.60 19.48 -8.17
N GLN A 102 -26.91 20.15 -7.25
CA GLN A 102 -27.24 21.52 -6.83
C GLN A 102 -26.99 22.57 -7.94
N SER A 103 -25.98 22.36 -8.79
CA SER A 103 -25.69 23.25 -9.91
C SER A 103 -26.71 23.14 -11.05
N GLN A 104 -27.26 21.94 -11.31
CA GLN A 104 -28.32 21.77 -12.32
C GLN A 104 -29.64 22.41 -11.89
N GLU A 105 -30.00 22.31 -10.61
CA GLU A 105 -31.23 22.88 -10.07
C GLU A 105 -31.22 24.41 -10.20
N LYS A 106 -30.13 25.07 -9.78
CA LYS A 106 -29.94 26.52 -9.93
C LYS A 106 -29.96 27.01 -11.37
N LEU A 107 -29.40 26.26 -12.33
CA LEU A 107 -29.44 26.64 -13.75
C LEU A 107 -30.84 26.52 -14.35
N SER A 108 -31.64 25.57 -13.86
CA SER A 108 -33.00 25.33 -14.35
C SER A 108 -33.97 26.44 -13.93
N ASP A 109 -33.85 26.95 -12.71
CA ASP A 109 -34.66 28.06 -12.19
C ASP A 109 -34.30 29.39 -12.86
N LEU A 110 -33.03 29.59 -13.20
CA LEU A 110 -32.56 30.78 -13.91
C LEU A 110 -33.05 30.82 -15.37
N LYS A 111 -33.14 29.66 -16.04
CA LYS A 111 -33.70 29.54 -17.40
C LYS A 111 -35.22 29.76 -17.43
N ARG A 112 -35.94 29.35 -16.39
CA ARG A 112 -37.40 29.59 -16.29
C ARG A 112 -37.74 31.07 -16.14
N HIS A 113 -36.94 31.83 -15.40
CA HIS A 113 -37.17 33.28 -15.24
C HIS A 113 -36.85 34.13 -16.47
N ARG A 114 -35.94 33.70 -17.35
CA ARG A 114 -35.54 34.50 -18.53
C ARG A 114 -36.56 34.46 -19.67
N ASN A 115 -37.40 33.42 -19.76
CA ASN A 115 -38.41 33.28 -20.83
C ASN A 115 -39.76 33.94 -20.52
N GLY A 116 -40.04 34.35 -19.27
CA GLY A 116 -41.29 35.05 -18.90
C GLY A 116 -41.34 36.53 -19.30
N LYS A 117 -40.19 37.16 -19.58
CA LYS A 117 -40.11 38.60 -19.91
C LYS A 117 -40.13 38.94 -21.41
N LYS A 118 -40.44 37.97 -22.28
CA LYS A 118 -40.47 38.16 -23.76
C LYS A 118 -41.87 38.08 -24.38
N LYS A 119 -42.94 38.16 -23.58
CA LYS A 119 -44.32 38.13 -24.08
C LYS A 119 -45.18 39.21 -23.44
N ARG A 120 -44.85 40.47 -23.67
CA ARG A 120 -45.78 41.61 -23.63
C ARG A 120 -45.29 42.64 -24.64
#